data_AF-A0AB35BIV2-F1
#
_entry.id   AF-A0AB35BIV2-F1
#
_cell.length_a   1.000
_cell.length_b   1.000
_cell.length_c   1.000
_cell.angle_alpha   90.00
_cell.angle_beta   90.00
_cell.angle_gamma   90.00
#
_symmetry.space_group_name_H-M   'P 1'
#
loop_
_entity.id
_entity.type
_entity.pdbx_description
1 polymer ?
#
loop_
_entity_poly.entity_id
_entity_poly.type
_entity_poly.pdbx_seq_one_letter_code
_entity_poly.pdbx_strand_id
1 'polypeptide(L)'
;MLTPKTSRRTVILGVAASDAHAVANHLIAHELDECGYYVVNLGVCTPIAEFAAAAREHPRAVAILIGSLNGHAHEDLRELAKVKEVGEITCPVIVGGNLSVGSAKSADSVERLYALGVDYVLDDASQIVGLLTQLCEEATGSVRNVS
;
A
#
# COMPACT_ATOMS: atom_id res chain seq x y z
N MET A 1 -9.59 17.87 22.43
CA MET A 1 -8.12 17.71 22.45
C MET A 1 -7.72 17.08 21.14
N LEU A 2 -7.11 17.84 20.21
CA LEU A 2 -6.52 17.25 19.00
C LEU A 2 -5.17 16.64 19.38
N THR A 3 -5.04 15.33 19.26
CA THR A 3 -3.76 14.63 19.38
C THR A 3 -2.78 15.18 18.34
N PRO A 4 -1.51 15.43 18.72
CA PRO A 4 -0.51 15.97 17.80
C PRO A 4 -0.34 15.00 16.62
N LYS A 5 -0.50 15.51 15.40
CA LYS A 5 -0.39 14.79 14.11
C LYS A 5 0.97 14.10 13.90
N THR A 6 1.97 14.39 14.73
CA THR A 6 3.36 13.92 14.63
C THR A 6 3.61 12.50 15.13
N SER A 7 2.62 11.84 15.74
CA SER A 7 2.74 10.45 16.24
C SER A 7 1.88 9.44 15.46
N ARG A 8 1.20 9.87 14.40
CA ARG A 8 0.34 9.00 13.59
C ARG A 8 1.17 8.21 12.59
N ARG A 9 0.87 6.92 12.49
CA ARG A 9 1.48 6.01 11.52
C ARG A 9 1.08 6.43 10.11
N THR A 10 2.07 6.73 9.28
CA THR A 10 1.81 7.20 7.91
C THR A 10 1.58 6.02 6.99
N VAL A 11 0.60 6.13 6.09
CA VAL A 11 0.30 5.12 5.08
C VAL A 11 0.16 5.84 3.76
N ILE A 12 0.90 5.39 2.74
CA ILE A 12 0.83 5.97 1.40
C ILE A 12 -0.22 5.19 0.64
N LEU A 13 -1.19 5.87 0.05
CA LEU A 13 -2.30 5.25 -0.68
C LEU A 13 -2.36 5.84 -2.08
N GLY A 14 -2.49 4.99 -3.09
CA GLY A 14 -2.73 5.42 -4.46
C GLY A 14 -3.38 4.33 -5.29
N VAL A 15 -3.94 4.70 -6.43
CA VAL A 15 -4.61 3.79 -7.36
C VAL A 15 -3.85 3.77 -8.67
N ALA A 16 -3.55 2.56 -9.17
CA ALA A 16 -2.90 2.36 -10.46
C ALA A 16 -3.73 2.93 -11.62
N ALA A 17 -3.06 3.31 -12.71
CA ALA A 17 -3.58 4.20 -13.77
C ALA A 17 -4.76 3.72 -14.61
N SER A 18 -5.27 2.54 -14.33
CA SER A 18 -6.40 1.98 -15.04
C SER A 18 -7.76 2.16 -14.33
N ASP A 19 -7.80 2.79 -13.15
CA ASP A 19 -9.03 2.90 -12.35
C ASP A 19 -9.46 4.34 -12.02
N ALA A 20 -10.64 4.72 -12.52
CA ALA A 20 -11.30 5.98 -12.19
C ALA A 20 -12.15 5.91 -10.90
N HIS A 21 -12.15 4.78 -10.19
CA HIS A 21 -12.94 4.58 -8.98
C HIS A 21 -12.30 5.26 -7.75
N ALA A 22 -12.35 6.60 -7.75
CA ALA A 22 -11.93 7.41 -6.61
C ALA A 22 -12.72 7.10 -5.33
N VAL A 23 -13.96 6.60 -5.44
CA VAL A 23 -14.85 6.37 -4.28
C VAL A 23 -14.28 5.32 -3.32
N ALA A 24 -13.77 4.19 -3.82
CA ALA A 24 -13.18 3.15 -2.97
C ALA A 24 -11.89 3.66 -2.30
N ASN A 25 -11.09 4.43 -3.04
CA ASN A 25 -9.88 5.06 -2.52
C ASN A 25 -10.18 6.04 -1.37
N HIS A 26 -11.20 6.88 -1.55
CA HIS A 26 -11.64 7.82 -0.51
C HIS A 26 -12.24 7.10 0.70
N LEU A 27 -12.97 6.00 0.50
CA LEU A 27 -13.51 5.19 1.59
C LEU A 27 -12.40 4.56 2.42
N ILE A 28 -11.41 3.93 1.78
CA ILE A 28 -10.25 3.35 2.46
C ILE A 28 -9.46 4.43 3.20
N ALA A 29 -9.24 5.59 2.57
CA ALA A 29 -8.57 6.72 3.21
C ALA A 29 -9.33 7.20 4.45
N HIS A 30 -10.66 7.24 4.39
CA HIS A 30 -11.51 7.63 5.51
C HIS A 30 -11.42 6.62 6.66
N GLU A 31 -11.61 5.34 6.38
CA GLU A 31 -11.50 4.25 7.36
C GLU A 31 -10.14 4.26 8.07
N LEU A 32 -9.05 4.47 7.32
CA LEU A 32 -7.71 4.56 7.88
C LEU A 32 -7.52 5.80 8.76
N ASP A 33 -8.07 6.96 8.37
CA ASP A 33 -8.03 8.17 9.20
C ASP A 33 -8.84 8.00 10.49
N GLU A 34 -10.00 7.33 10.43
CA GLU A 34 -10.81 6.95 11.60
C GLU A 34 -10.07 5.98 12.52
N CYS A 35 -9.29 5.06 11.96
CA CYS A 35 -8.39 4.18 12.71
C CYS A 35 -7.15 4.90 13.28
N GLY A 36 -6.97 6.20 12.99
CA GLY A 36 -5.89 7.03 13.51
C GLY A 36 -4.58 6.99 12.70
N TYR A 37 -4.61 6.44 11.48
CA TYR A 37 -3.50 6.51 10.54
C TYR A 37 -3.46 7.88 9.84
N TYR A 38 -2.28 8.25 9.35
CA TYR A 38 -2.11 9.42 8.49
C TYR A 38 -1.99 8.94 7.04
N VAL A 39 -3.05 9.15 6.25
CA VAL A 39 -3.10 8.68 4.86
C VAL A 39 -2.57 9.75 3.92
N VAL A 40 -1.50 9.42 3.20
CA VAL A 40 -0.96 10.22 2.10
C VAL A 40 -1.55 9.68 0.81
N ASN A 41 -2.65 10.29 0.38
CA ASN A 41 -3.35 9.87 -0.83
C ASN A 41 -2.74 10.55 -2.06
N LEU A 42 -2.05 9.77 -2.91
CA LEU A 42 -1.46 10.22 -4.17
C LEU A 42 -2.49 10.31 -5.30
N GLY A 43 -3.71 9.81 -5.08
CA GLY A 43 -4.82 9.89 -6.01
C GLY A 43 -4.93 8.67 -6.92
N VAL A 44 -5.41 8.91 -8.14
CA VAL A 44 -5.56 7.90 -9.19
C VAL A 44 -4.53 8.15 -10.29
N CYS A 45 -4.15 7.10 -11.02
CA CYS A 45 -3.13 7.20 -12.06
C CYS A 45 -1.73 7.58 -11.56
N THR A 46 -1.38 7.05 -10.39
CA THR A 46 -0.09 7.30 -9.76
C THR A 46 0.97 6.32 -10.28
N PRO A 47 2.07 6.78 -10.92
CA PRO A 47 3.18 5.92 -11.33
C PRO A 47 4.03 5.50 -10.14
N ILE A 48 4.79 4.40 -10.27
CA ILE A 48 5.69 3.89 -9.21
C ILE A 48 6.72 4.94 -8.76
N ALA A 49 7.17 5.79 -9.67
CA ALA A 49 8.07 6.90 -9.33
C ALA A 49 7.47 7.87 -8.30
N GLU A 50 6.15 8.11 -8.32
CA GLU A 50 5.50 8.95 -7.32
C GLU A 50 5.34 8.23 -5.98
N PHE A 51 5.04 6.93 -5.99
CA PHE A 51 5.06 6.12 -4.76
C PHE A 51 6.45 6.11 -4.12
N ALA A 52 7.50 5.98 -4.93
CA ALA A 52 8.89 6.06 -4.48
C ALA A 52 9.24 7.44 -3.92
N ALA A 53 8.81 8.52 -4.58
CA ALA A 53 9.01 9.88 -4.08
C ALA A 53 8.31 10.08 -2.73
N ALA A 54 7.04 9.67 -2.61
CA ALA A 54 6.28 9.76 -1.38
C ALA A 54 6.88 8.90 -0.25
N ALA A 55 7.40 7.71 -0.57
CA ALA A 55 8.12 6.88 0.40
C ALA A 55 9.40 7.56 0.90
N ARG A 56 10.11 8.27 0.02
CA ARG A 56 11.28 9.09 0.35
C ARG A 56 10.92 10.29 1.24
N GLU A 57 9.81 10.95 0.96
CA GLU A 57 9.30 12.08 1.77
C GLU A 57 8.76 11.60 3.12
N HIS A 58 8.23 10.38 3.18
CA HIS A 58 7.67 9.74 4.36
C HIS A 58 8.41 8.46 4.72
N PRO A 59 9.67 8.53 5.19
CA PRO A 59 10.48 7.34 5.54
C PRO A 59 9.93 6.56 6.73
N ARG A 60 8.94 7.11 7.45
CA ARG A 60 8.19 6.46 8.53
C ARG A 60 6.85 5.88 8.07
N ALA A 61 6.63 5.79 6.77
CA ALA A 61 5.47 5.11 6.23
C ALA A 61 5.49 3.64 6.65
N VAL A 62 4.38 3.17 7.20
CA VAL A 62 4.20 1.78 7.63
C VAL A 62 4.11 0.87 6.43
N ALA A 63 3.38 1.30 5.40
CA ALA A 63 3.22 0.57 4.16
C ALA A 63 2.77 1.49 3.02
N ILE A 64 2.93 1.00 1.80
CA ILE A 64 2.36 1.57 0.59
C ILE A 64 1.18 0.70 0.16
N LEU A 65 0.01 1.31 -0.02
CA LEU A 65 -1.21 0.69 -0.51
C LEU A 65 -1.43 1.08 -1.97
N ILE A 66 -1.47 0.08 -2.85
CA ILE A 66 -1.70 0.27 -4.28
C ILE A 66 -3.02 -0.40 -4.66
N GLY A 67 -4.01 0.40 -5.04
CA GLY A 67 -5.29 -0.05 -5.56
C GLY A 67 -5.20 -0.47 -7.02
N SER A 68 -5.65 -1.68 -7.39
CA SER A 68 -5.78 -2.09 -8.79
C SER A 68 -6.99 -3.00 -9.02
N LEU A 69 -8.00 -2.58 -9.80
CA LEU A 69 -9.12 -3.45 -10.19
C LEU A 69 -9.03 -4.00 -11.62
N ASN A 70 -8.12 -3.46 -12.46
CA ASN A 70 -8.14 -3.70 -13.91
C ASN A 70 -7.22 -4.83 -14.43
N GLY A 71 -6.60 -5.64 -13.55
CA GLY A 71 -5.74 -6.77 -13.95
C GLY A 71 -4.41 -6.40 -14.62
N HIS A 72 -4.11 -5.12 -14.82
CA HIS A 72 -2.86 -4.61 -15.40
C HIS A 72 -1.78 -4.26 -14.37
N ALA A 73 -2.02 -4.54 -13.09
CA ALA A 73 -1.06 -4.31 -12.01
C ALA A 73 0.36 -4.82 -12.31
N HIS A 74 0.49 -5.92 -13.06
CA HIS A 74 1.80 -6.46 -13.42
C HIS A 74 2.66 -5.51 -14.27
N GLU A 75 2.07 -4.84 -15.26
CA GLU A 75 2.81 -3.89 -16.11
C GLU A 75 3.16 -2.63 -15.31
N ASP A 76 2.20 -2.12 -14.53
CA ASP A 76 2.38 -0.92 -13.71
C ASP A 76 3.41 -1.12 -12.58
N LEU A 77 3.46 -2.31 -11.99
CA LEU A 77 4.36 -2.65 -10.88
C LEU A 77 5.68 -3.24 -11.32
N ARG A 78 5.96 -3.33 -12.63
CA ARG A 78 7.23 -3.89 -13.12
C ARG A 78 8.44 -3.11 -12.62
N GLU A 79 8.29 -1.80 -12.43
CA GLU A 79 9.33 -0.94 -11.89
C GLU A 79 9.48 -1.06 -10.36
N LEU A 80 8.53 -1.70 -9.67
CA LEU A 80 8.52 -1.85 -8.21
C LEU A 80 9.77 -2.58 -7.73
N ALA A 81 10.11 -3.72 -8.35
CA ALA A 81 11.30 -4.49 -8.03
C ALA A 81 12.56 -3.63 -8.10
N LYS A 82 12.65 -2.80 -9.14
CA LYS A 82 13.80 -1.91 -9.38
C LYS A 82 13.88 -0.82 -8.32
N VAL A 83 12.77 -0.13 -8.00
CA VAL A 83 12.76 0.93 -6.96
C VAL A 83 13.03 0.36 -5.56
N LYS A 84 12.58 -0.86 -5.27
CA LYS A 84 12.93 -1.57 -4.02
C LYS A 84 14.42 -1.95 -4.00
N GLU A 85 14.98 -2.44 -5.12
CA GLU A 85 16.40 -2.81 -5.23
C GLU A 85 17.33 -1.61 -5.02
N VAL A 86 16.99 -0.43 -5.57
CA VAL A 86 17.77 0.81 -5.35
C VAL A 86 17.52 1.45 -3.99
N GLY A 87 16.62 0.90 -3.16
CA GLY A 87 16.32 1.38 -1.82
C GLY A 87 15.45 2.62 -1.76
N GLU A 88 14.70 2.94 -2.82
CA GLU A 88 13.73 4.06 -2.80
C GLU A 88 12.45 3.71 -2.05
N ILE A 89 12.08 2.43 -2.00
CA ILE A 89 10.96 1.93 -1.20
C ILE A 89 11.51 0.93 -0.17
N THR A 90 11.47 1.32 1.10
CA THR A 90 11.95 0.51 2.22
C THR A 90 10.83 -0.09 3.07
N CYS A 91 9.59 0.30 2.83
CA CYS A 91 8.41 -0.20 3.54
C CYS A 91 7.68 -1.27 2.72
N PRO A 92 6.89 -2.14 3.37
CA PRO A 92 6.11 -3.15 2.69
C PRO A 92 5.09 -2.54 1.73
N VAL A 93 4.95 -3.18 0.57
CA VAL A 93 4.03 -2.80 -0.49
C VAL A 93 2.86 -3.77 -0.48
N ILE A 94 1.68 -3.22 -0.25
CA ILE A 94 0.41 -3.92 -0.17
C ILE A 94 -0.40 -3.56 -1.41
N VAL A 95 -0.76 -4.55 -2.21
CA VAL A 95 -1.66 -4.36 -3.34
C VAL A 95 -3.06 -4.78 -2.92
N GLY A 96 -4.02 -3.86 -3.06
CA GLY A 96 -5.43 -4.10 -2.74
C GLY A 96 -6.32 -3.88 -3.95
N GLY A 97 -7.47 -4.54 -3.99
CA GLY A 97 -8.47 -4.31 -5.05
C GLY A 97 -9.47 -5.44 -5.13
N ASN A 98 -10.69 -5.13 -5.54
CA ASN A 98 -11.69 -6.14 -5.86
C ASN A 98 -11.30 -6.81 -7.20
N LEU A 99 -10.35 -7.75 -7.15
CA LEU A 99 -9.92 -8.64 -8.25
C LEU A 99 -11.07 -9.52 -8.79
N SER A 100 -12.30 -9.27 -8.39
CA SER A 100 -13.51 -10.02 -8.74
C SER A 100 -14.29 -9.40 -9.91
N VAL A 101 -13.92 -8.21 -10.40
CA VAL A 101 -14.57 -7.55 -11.56
C VAL A 101 -13.64 -7.48 -12.77
N GLY A 102 -13.49 -8.60 -13.47
CA GLY A 102 -12.85 -8.64 -14.79
C GLY A 102 -11.88 -9.80 -14.94
N SER A 103 -12.39 -10.91 -15.48
CA SER A 103 -11.64 -12.02 -16.10
C SER A 103 -10.34 -12.50 -15.44
N ALA A 104 -10.43 -13.69 -14.85
CA ALA A 104 -9.34 -14.60 -14.49
C ALA A 104 -8.49 -14.19 -13.28
N LYS A 105 -9.02 -14.53 -12.09
CA LYS A 105 -8.22 -15.00 -10.95
C LYS A 105 -7.41 -16.22 -11.40
N SER A 106 -6.25 -16.02 -12.02
CA SER A 106 -5.25 -17.06 -12.07
C SER A 106 -4.34 -16.84 -10.86
N ALA A 107 -4.10 -17.86 -10.03
CA ALA A 107 -3.10 -17.80 -8.96
C ALA A 107 -1.75 -17.26 -9.47
N ASP A 108 -1.48 -17.51 -10.75
CA ASP A 108 -0.36 -16.99 -11.53
C ASP A 108 -0.31 -15.45 -11.62
N SER A 109 -1.43 -14.72 -11.62
CA SER A 109 -1.41 -13.24 -11.56
C SER A 109 -0.89 -12.73 -10.21
N VAL A 110 -1.31 -13.37 -9.11
CA VAL A 110 -0.88 -13.01 -7.75
C VAL A 110 0.58 -13.41 -7.53
N GLU A 111 0.98 -14.59 -8.01
CA GLU A 111 2.37 -15.06 -7.93
C GLU A 111 3.33 -14.13 -8.68
N ARG A 112 2.93 -13.62 -9.85
CA ARG A 112 3.72 -12.62 -10.57
C ARG A 112 3.84 -11.30 -9.80
N LEU A 113 2.81 -10.85 -9.08
CA LEU A 113 2.92 -9.65 -8.23
C LEU A 113 3.96 -9.82 -7.12
N TYR A 114 3.95 -10.97 -6.46
CA TYR A 114 4.99 -11.30 -5.47
C TYR A 114 6.39 -11.34 -6.12
N ALA A 115 6.51 -11.88 -7.34
CA ALA A 115 7.77 -11.87 -8.08
C ALA A 115 8.28 -10.47 -8.45
N LEU A 116 7.39 -9.47 -8.53
CA LEU A 116 7.73 -8.05 -8.73
C LEU A 116 8.11 -7.32 -7.43
N GLY A 117 8.07 -8.00 -6.28
CA GLY A 117 8.42 -7.43 -4.99
C GLY A 117 7.24 -6.81 -4.23
N VAL A 118 6.01 -7.15 -4.57
CA VAL A 118 4.85 -6.92 -3.69
C VAL A 118 4.97 -7.81 -2.47
N ASP A 119 4.71 -7.28 -1.27
CA ASP A 119 4.84 -8.03 -0.02
C ASP A 119 3.51 -8.68 0.38
N TYR A 120 2.38 -8.02 0.10
CA TYR A 120 1.05 -8.53 0.43
C TYR A 120 0.03 -8.20 -0.66
N VAL A 121 -0.83 -9.16 -0.99
CA VAL A 121 -1.96 -8.96 -1.90
C VAL A 121 -3.26 -9.22 -1.13
N LEU A 122 -4.15 -8.22 -1.10
CA LEU A 122 -5.42 -8.26 -0.39
C LEU A 122 -6.59 -8.21 -1.39
N ASP A 123 -7.52 -9.13 -1.22
CA ASP A 123 -8.76 -9.21 -1.99
C ASP A 123 -9.89 -8.35 -1.43
N ASP A 124 -9.80 -8.01 -0.13
CA ASP A 124 -10.80 -7.18 0.56
C ASP A 124 -10.16 -6.03 1.33
N ALA A 125 -10.78 -4.84 1.22
CA ALA A 125 -10.28 -3.63 1.85
C ALA A 125 -10.33 -3.68 3.39
N SER A 126 -11.25 -4.45 3.99
CA SER A 126 -11.33 -4.58 5.45
C SER A 126 -10.09 -5.25 6.06
N GLN A 127 -9.38 -6.07 5.28
CA GLN A 127 -8.15 -6.73 5.71
C GLN A 127 -6.95 -5.75 5.80
N ILE A 128 -7.02 -4.60 5.12
CA ILE A 128 -5.95 -3.60 5.11
C ILE A 128 -5.66 -3.11 6.53
N VAL A 129 -6.70 -2.75 7.28
CA VAL A 129 -6.56 -2.20 8.64
C VAL A 129 -5.91 -3.24 9.57
N GLY A 130 -6.34 -4.50 9.47
CA GLY A 130 -5.77 -5.60 10.24
C GLY A 130 -4.29 -5.82 9.94
N LEU A 131 -3.92 -5.87 8.66
CA LEU A 131 -2.53 -6.05 8.23
C LEU A 131 -1.64 -4.87 8.64
N LEU A 132 -2.10 -3.63 8.45
CA LEU A 132 -1.37 -2.44 8.88
C LEU A 132 -1.13 -2.43 10.39
N THR A 133 -2.13 -2.86 11.17
CA THR A 133 -2.01 -2.97 12.63
C THR A 133 -0.93 -3.98 12.99
N GLN A 134 -0.92 -5.15 12.35
CA GLN A 134 0.11 -6.17 12.56
C GLN A 134 1.51 -5.64 12.19
N LEU A 135 1.67 -5.01 11.03
CA LEU A 135 2.95 -4.43 10.59
C LEU A 135 3.45 -3.35 11.58
N CYS A 136 2.52 -2.58 12.15
CA CYS A 136 2.84 -1.60 13.18
C CYS A 136 3.30 -2.27 14.48
N GLU A 137 2.68 -3.37 14.88
CA GLU A 137 3.07 -4.14 16.05
C GLU A 137 4.43 -4.79 15.87
N GLU A 138 4.73 -5.36 14.70
CA GLU A 138 6.03 -5.94 14.36
C GLU A 138 7.16 -4.89 14.37
N ALA A 139 6.92 -3.73 13.76
CA ALA A 139 7.85 -2.61 13.78
C ALA A 139 8.12 -2.08 15.20
N THR A 140 7.13 -2.17 16.09
CA THR A 140 7.27 -1.74 17.50
C THR A 140 7.86 -2.84 18.39
N GLY A 141 7.60 -4.12 18.08
CA GLY A 141 8.01 -5.30 18.84
C GLY A 141 9.48 -5.65 18.68
N SER A 142 10.09 -5.31 17.52
CA SER A 142 11.52 -5.51 17.28
C SER A 142 12.42 -4.73 18.25
N VAL A 143 11.92 -3.67 18.90
CA VAL A 143 12.68 -2.85 19.85
C VAL A 143 12.74 -3.46 21.27
N ARG A 144 12.01 -4.54 21.57
CA ARG A 144 11.95 -5.12 22.94
C ARG A 144 12.86 -6.31 23.19
N ASN A 145 13.74 -6.68 22.27
CA ASN A 145 14.66 -7.80 22.48
C ASN A 145 16.12 -7.38 22.21
N VAL A 146 16.59 -6.39 22.97
CA VAL A 146 18.01 -6.30 23.32
C VAL A 146 18.09 -6.41 24.84
N SER A 147 19.00 -7.28 25.27
CA SER A 147 19.16 -7.90 26.59
C SER A 147 19.32 -6.95 27.78
#